data_AF-A0A7D5R2S0-F1
#
_entry.id   AF-A0A7D5R2S0-F1
#
_cell.length_a   1.000
_cell.length_b   1.000
_cell.length_c   1.000
_cell.angle_alpha   90.00
_cell.angle_beta   90.00
_cell.angle_gamma   90.00
#
_symmetry.space_group_name_H-M   'P 1'
#
loop_
_entity.id
_entity.type
_entity.pdbx_description
1 polymer ?
#
loop_
_entity_poly.entity_id
_entity_poly.type
_entity_poly.pdbx_seq_one_letter_code
_entity_poly.pdbx_strand_id
1 'polypeptide(L)'
;MSEKGKYASATENRRWVWSEIIWPLILQINDVAFTLKQFQEKREKVCIEKNISINIPSRGLVSLMQKGIIRKEGKLYSIHYRLIPYMRLKADCNYATAIHEVRLK
;
A
#
# COMPACT_ATOMS: atom_id res chain seq x y z
N MET A 1 3.79 -27.74 -10.84
CA MET A 1 3.95 -26.33 -10.47
C MET A 1 3.66 -26.22 -8.98
N SER A 2 4.65 -25.90 -8.15
CA SER A 2 4.46 -25.84 -6.69
C SER A 2 3.56 -24.66 -6.34
N GLU A 3 2.39 -24.92 -5.75
CA GLU A 3 1.53 -23.90 -5.20
C GLU A 3 2.31 -23.10 -4.15
N LYS A 4 2.60 -21.82 -4.44
CA LYS A 4 3.25 -20.93 -3.48
C LYS A 4 2.45 -20.96 -2.17
N GLY A 5 3.12 -21.27 -1.06
CA GLY A 5 2.48 -21.31 0.26
C GLY A 5 1.77 -20.01 0.63
N LYS A 6 0.66 -20.12 1.38
CA LYS A 6 -0.25 -19.03 1.81
C LYS A 6 0.46 -17.75 2.31
N TYR A 7 1.58 -17.90 3.02
CA TYR A 7 2.36 -16.78 3.57
C TYR A 7 3.14 -15.99 2.50
N ALA A 8 3.64 -16.66 1.46
CA ALA A 8 4.34 -16.03 0.35
C ALA A 8 3.37 -15.16 -0.45
N SER A 9 2.19 -15.69 -0.76
CA SER A 9 1.11 -14.97 -1.45
C SER A 9 0.68 -13.71 -0.68
N ALA A 10 0.52 -13.78 0.64
CA ALA A 10 0.15 -12.62 1.45
C ALA A 10 1.23 -11.51 1.44
N THR A 11 2.52 -11.88 1.37
CA THR A 11 3.62 -10.90 1.29
C THR A 11 3.69 -10.25 -0.08
N GLU A 12 3.53 -11.04 -1.14
CA GLU A 12 3.46 -10.56 -2.53
C GLU A 12 2.31 -9.55 -2.70
N ASN A 13 1.12 -9.87 -2.17
CA ASN A 13 -0.02 -8.97 -2.19
C ASN A 13 0.23 -7.64 -1.45
N ARG A 14 0.91 -7.68 -0.29
CA ARG A 14 1.28 -6.45 0.44
C ARG A 14 2.24 -5.60 -0.38
N ARG A 15 3.28 -6.23 -0.95
CA ARG A 15 4.28 -5.54 -1.79
C ARG A 15 3.60 -4.86 -2.96
N TRP A 16 2.77 -5.59 -3.68
CA TRP A 16 2.06 -5.09 -4.86
C TRP A 16 1.10 -3.96 -4.52
N VAL A 17 0.24 -4.10 -3.50
CA VAL A 17 -0.69 -3.04 -3.10
C VAL A 17 0.05 -1.78 -2.64
N TRP A 18 1.17 -1.94 -1.94
CA TRP A 18 2.00 -0.81 -1.54
C TRP A 18 2.62 -0.11 -2.76
N SER A 19 3.32 -0.84 -3.62
CA SER A 19 4.11 -0.26 -4.72
C SER A 19 3.25 0.25 -5.88
N GLU A 20 2.13 -0.40 -6.17
CA GLU A 20 1.33 -0.09 -7.36
C GLU A 20 0.15 0.84 -7.06
N ILE A 21 -0.35 0.83 -5.82
CA ILE A 21 -1.57 1.57 -5.46
C ILE A 21 -1.27 2.65 -4.43
N ILE A 22 -0.87 2.27 -3.22
CA ILE A 22 -0.85 3.19 -2.08
C ILE A 22 0.26 4.22 -2.20
N TRP A 23 1.51 3.80 -2.43
CA TRP A 23 2.62 4.74 -2.53
C TRP A 23 2.44 5.72 -3.71
N PRO A 24 2.09 5.26 -4.92
CA PRO A 24 1.75 6.17 -6.01
C PRO A 24 0.55 7.08 -5.72
N LEU A 25 -0.47 6.60 -4.99
CA LEU A 25 -1.60 7.42 -4.59
C LEU A 25 -1.18 8.56 -3.66
N ILE A 26 -0.39 8.26 -2.63
CA ILE A 26 0.16 9.23 -1.68
C ILE A 26 0.98 10.31 -2.41
N LEU A 27 1.85 9.90 -3.33
CA LEU A 27 2.64 10.84 -4.13
C LEU A 27 1.77 11.68 -5.08
N GLN A 28 0.71 11.09 -5.63
CA GLN A 28 -0.21 11.76 -6.55
C GLN A 28 -1.06 12.83 -5.84
N ILE A 29 -1.57 12.54 -4.63
CA ILE A 29 -2.36 13.50 -3.85
C ILE A 29 -1.47 14.47 -3.06
N ASN A 30 -0.20 14.14 -2.88
CA ASN A 30 0.78 14.88 -2.08
C ASN A 30 0.29 15.15 -0.65
N ASP A 31 -0.37 14.16 -0.07
CA ASP A 31 -0.96 14.15 1.27
C ASP A 31 -0.65 12.80 1.93
N VAL A 32 -0.47 12.82 3.24
CA VAL A 32 -0.20 11.64 4.07
C VAL A 32 -1.44 10.76 4.22
N ALA A 33 -2.62 11.27 3.90
CA ALA A 33 -3.89 10.58 4.07
C ALA A 33 -4.72 10.49 2.77
N PHE A 34 -5.46 9.39 2.63
CA PHE A 34 -6.40 9.14 1.54
C PHE A 34 -7.70 8.52 2.04
N THR A 35 -8.76 8.65 1.25
CA THR A 35 -10.07 8.03 1.51
C THR A 35 -10.17 6.65 0.89
N LEU A 36 -11.12 5.83 1.36
CA LEU A 36 -11.40 4.53 0.74
C LEU A 36 -11.73 4.66 -0.76
N LYS A 37 -12.45 5.71 -1.14
CA LYS A 37 -12.84 5.98 -2.53
C LYS A 37 -11.61 6.21 -3.41
N GLN A 38 -10.68 7.07 -2.99
CA GLN A 38 -9.42 7.32 -3.72
C GLN A 38 -8.59 6.04 -3.89
N PHE A 39 -8.54 5.18 -2.86
CA PHE A 39 -7.89 3.88 -2.96
C PHE A 39 -8.57 2.96 -3.99
N GLN A 40 -9.91 2.89 -3.96
CA GLN A 40 -10.69 2.05 -4.87
C GLN A 40 -10.50 2.49 -6.33
N GLU A 41 -10.56 3.79 -6.60
CA GLU A 41 -10.37 4.38 -7.93
C GLU A 41 -8.96 4.10 -8.46
N LYS A 42 -7.92 4.35 -7.65
CA LYS A 42 -6.53 4.07 -8.04
C LYS A 42 -6.32 2.58 -8.33
N ARG A 43 -6.85 1.70 -7.47
CA ARG A 43 -6.78 0.25 -7.63
C ARG A 43 -7.45 -0.21 -8.93
N GLU A 44 -8.65 0.28 -9.21
CA GLU A 44 -9.39 -0.06 -10.42
C GLU A 44 -8.62 0.34 -11.67
N LYS A 45 -8.10 1.57 -11.72
CA LYS A 45 -7.26 2.07 -12.81
C LYS A 45 -6.04 1.16 -13.04
N VAL A 46 -5.29 0.85 -11.99
CA VAL A 46 -4.10 -0.01 -12.08
C VAL A 46 -4.45 -1.44 -12.52
N CYS A 47 -5.56 -2.00 -12.02
CA CYS A 47 -6.03 -3.33 -12.43
C CYS A 47 -6.39 -3.37 -13.92
N ILE A 48 -7.06 -2.34 -14.43
CA ILE A 48 -7.38 -2.21 -15.86
C ILE A 48 -6.08 -2.09 -16.68
N GLU A 49 -5.18 -1.18 -16.30
CA GLU A 49 -3.91 -0.93 -17.01
C GLU A 49 -3.02 -2.18 -17.08
N LYS A 50 -3.02 -3.01 -16.03
CA LYS A 50 -2.17 -4.21 -15.94
C LYS A 50 -2.89 -5.50 -16.35
N ASN A 51 -4.17 -5.43 -16.74
CA ASN A 51 -5.03 -6.58 -17.02
C ASN A 51 -5.07 -7.61 -15.87
N ILE A 52 -5.22 -7.13 -14.64
CA ILE A 52 -5.22 -7.93 -13.40
C ILE A 52 -6.62 -7.91 -12.77
N SER A 53 -7.09 -9.06 -12.29
CA SER A 53 -8.36 -9.14 -11.56
C SER A 53 -8.33 -8.34 -10.25
N ILE A 54 -9.37 -7.53 -10.03
CA ILE A 54 -9.54 -6.69 -8.83
C ILE A 54 -9.60 -7.49 -7.52
N ASN A 55 -9.87 -8.79 -7.60
CA ASN A 55 -9.98 -9.69 -6.44
C ASN A 55 -8.62 -9.95 -5.77
N ILE A 56 -7.52 -9.83 -6.51
CA ILE A 56 -6.16 -10.09 -6.06
C ILE A 56 -5.71 -9.09 -4.96
N PRO A 57 -5.91 -7.77 -5.10
CA PRO A 57 -5.49 -6.78 -4.09
C PRO A 57 -6.44 -6.57 -2.90
N SER A 58 -7.60 -7.24 -2.85
CA SER A 58 -8.64 -6.99 -1.83
C SER A 58 -8.15 -7.11 -0.37
N ARG A 59 -7.15 -7.96 -0.11
CA ARG A 59 -6.61 -8.20 1.24
C ARG A 59 -5.34 -7.39 1.57
N GLY A 60 -4.75 -6.71 0.60
CA GLY A 60 -3.47 -6.02 0.78
C GLY A 60 -3.57 -4.82 1.72
N LEU A 61 -4.62 -3.99 1.60
CA LEU A 61 -4.82 -2.81 2.45
C LEU A 61 -4.95 -3.19 3.93
N VAL A 62 -5.80 -4.16 4.26
CA VAL A 62 -5.97 -4.66 5.62
C VAL A 62 -4.66 -5.23 6.16
N SER A 63 -3.91 -5.95 5.33
CA SER A 63 -2.62 -6.50 5.75
C SER A 63 -1.55 -5.44 5.97
N LEU A 64 -1.57 -4.33 5.23
CA LEU A 64 -0.70 -3.16 5.48
C LEU A 64 -1.09 -2.46 6.78
N MET A 65 -2.38 -2.41 7.12
CA MET A 65 -2.84 -1.90 8.42
C MET A 65 -2.35 -2.77 9.58
N GLN A 66 -2.44 -4.10 9.46
CA GLN A 66 -1.91 -5.04 10.45
C GLN A 66 -0.39 -4.93 10.65
N LYS A 67 0.33 -4.35 9.67
CA LYS A 67 1.77 -4.10 9.75
C LYS A 67 2.11 -2.69 10.27
N GLY A 68 1.11 -1.87 10.57
CA GLY A 68 1.31 -0.49 11.06
C GLY A 68 1.77 0.50 9.99
N ILE A 69 1.88 0.07 8.73
CA ILE A 69 2.28 0.96 7.62
C ILE A 69 1.16 1.95 7.31
N ILE A 70 -0.09 1.49 7.43
CA ILE A 70 -1.30 2.29 7.24
C ILE A 70 -2.11 2.32 8.53
N ARG A 71 -2.56 3.51 8.93
CA ARG A 71 -3.50 3.69 10.03
C ARG A 71 -4.84 4.12 9.48
N LYS A 72 -5.93 3.60 10.06
CA LYS A 72 -7.29 4.04 9.72
C LYS A 72 -7.87 4.85 10.87
N GLU A 73 -8.36 6.04 10.57
CA GLU A 73 -9.07 6.92 11.51
C GLU A 73 -10.37 7.39 10.85
N GLY A 74 -11.50 6.85 11.31
CA GLY A 74 -12.80 7.09 10.69
C GLY A 74 -12.82 6.67 9.21
N LYS A 75 -12.94 7.67 8.33
CA LYS A 75 -13.01 7.50 6.86
C LYS A 75 -11.65 7.68 6.16
N LEU A 76 -10.61 8.07 6.89
CA LEU A 76 -9.27 8.32 6.36
C LEU A 76 -8.31 7.17 6.66
N TYR A 77 -7.40 6.95 5.74
CA TYR A 77 -6.26 6.05 5.84
C TYR A 77 -5.00 6.89 5.69
N SER A 78 -4.05 6.76 6.61
CA SER A 78 -2.81 7.55 6.60
C SER A 78 -1.57 6.67 6.65
N ILE A 79 -0.49 7.13 6.03
CA ILE A 79 0.83 6.50 6.17
C ILE A 79 1.41 6.75 7.56
N HIS A 80 2.24 5.82 8.02
CA HIS A 80 3.01 6.00 9.24
C HIS A 80 3.92 7.25 9.17
N TYR A 81 4.05 7.99 10.27
CA TYR A 81 4.75 9.29 10.28
C TYR A 81 6.21 9.21 9.79
N ARG A 82 6.89 8.08 10.02
CA ARG A 82 8.26 7.83 9.54
C ARG A 82 8.38 7.81 8.01
N LEU A 83 7.27 7.67 7.29
CA LEU A 83 7.24 7.67 5.82
C LEU A 83 7.01 9.06 5.23
N ILE A 84 6.65 10.06 6.05
CA ILE A 84 6.40 11.44 5.60
C ILE A 84 7.65 12.07 4.94
N PRO A 85 8.88 11.88 5.46
CA PRO A 85 10.08 12.39 4.78
C PRO A 85 10.24 11.86 3.36
N TYR A 86 9.97 10.57 3.14
CA TYR A 86 10.02 9.94 1.81
C TYR A 86 9.00 10.58 0.85
N MET A 87 7.79 10.87 1.34
CA MET A 87 6.76 11.52 0.52
C MET A 87 7.18 12.94 0.15
N ARG A 88 7.65 13.74 1.12
CA ARG A 88 8.08 15.13 0.91
C ARG A 88 9.23 15.23 -0.10
N LEU A 89 10.15 14.27 -0.05
CA LEU A 89 11.28 14.19 -0.97
C LEU A 89 10.94 13.50 -2.30
N LYS A 90 9.71 13.00 -2.46
CA LYS A 90 9.31 12.11 -3.58
C LYS A 90 10.31 10.96 -3.80
N ALA A 91 10.89 10.47 -2.70
CA ALA A 91 11.89 9.41 -2.72
C ALA A 91 11.26 8.06 -3.01
N ASP A 92 12.06 7.11 -3.49
CA ASP A 92 11.62 5.72 -3.56
C ASP A 92 11.38 5.19 -2.15
N CYS A 93 10.23 4.56 -1.95
CA CYS A 93 9.84 3.93 -0.70
C CYS A 93 9.11 2.63 -1.05
N ASN A 94 9.87 1.59 -1.34
CA ASN A 94 9.31 0.26 -1.56
C ASN A 94 8.82 -0.37 -0.24
N TYR A 95 8.13 -1.50 -0.33
CA TYR A 95 7.55 -2.16 0.86
C TYR A 95 8.59 -2.56 1.91
N ALA A 96 9.80 -2.93 1.50
CA ALA A 96 10.87 -3.33 2.41
C ALA A 96 11.39 -2.12 3.22
N THR A 97 11.54 -0.97 2.56
CA THR A 97 11.83 0.30 3.24
C THR A 97 10.70 0.67 4.20
N ALA A 98 9.44 0.67 3.72
CA ALA A 98 8.30 1.05 4.52
C ALA A 98 8.15 0.20 5.80
N ILE A 99 8.30 -1.13 5.69
CA ILE A 99 8.20 -2.01 6.86
C ILE A 99 9.41 -1.88 7.81
N HIS A 100 10.60 -1.60 7.28
CA HIS A 100 11.78 -1.35 8.11
C HIS A 100 11.56 -0.09 8.94
N GLU A 101 11.22 1.02 8.30
CA GLU A 101 10.96 2.30 8.94
C GLU A 101 9.90 2.20 10.04
N VAL A 102 8.76 1.57 9.75
CA VAL A 102 7.65 1.41 10.70
C VAL A 102 8.01 0.54 11.91
N ARG A 103 8.99 -0.36 11.79
CA ARG A 103 9.41 -1.27 12.87
C ARG A 103 10.51 -0.72 13.76
N LEU A 104 11.24 0.29 13.30
CA LEU A 104 12.23 0.97 14.12
C LEU A 104 11.48 1.66 15.28
N LYS A 105 11.90 1.34 16.51
CA LYS A 105 11.36 1.97 17.72
C LYS A 105 11.90 3.38 17.87
#